data_AF-A0A8T1ABV1-F1
#
_entry.id   AF-A0A8T1ABV1-F1
#
_cell.length_a   1.000
_cell.length_b   1.000
_cell.length_c   1.000
_cell.angle_alpha   90.00
_cell.angle_beta   90.00
_cell.angle_gamma   90.00
#
_symmetry.space_group_name_H-M   'P 1'
#
loop_
_entity.id
_entity.type
_entity.pdbx_description
1 polymer ?
#
loop_
_entity_poly.entity_id
_entity_poly.type
_entity_poly.pdbx_seq_one_letter_code
_entity_poly.pdbx_strand_id
1 'polypeptide(L)'
;MLEGLRDFPRDYIELYYRGHADGILAGAEVEVFPDKLVVAPGMVLHKGRLYMLTEPMELAYQATGRVNVLKLRFTAEETVSDMTISHSELLLDEETTCTSRELELARFKLKEGARLRRDYQTFADLATEFNTLHVIHVPYAAEGASTLSPVVM
;
A
#
# COMPACT_ATOMS: atom_id res chain seq x y z
N MET A 1 -8.10 21.08 -25.45
CA MET A 1 -9.34 20.25 -25.59
C MET A 1 -9.09 18.75 -25.33
N LEU A 2 -7.87 18.23 -25.57
CA LEU A 2 -7.49 16.84 -25.24
C LEU A 2 -7.10 16.64 -23.76
N GLU A 3 -6.54 17.66 -23.10
CA GLU A 3 -6.22 17.65 -21.66
C GLU A 3 -7.44 17.31 -20.79
N GLY A 4 -8.58 17.94 -21.06
CA GLY A 4 -9.82 17.68 -20.33
C GLY A 4 -10.44 16.29 -20.58
N LEU A 5 -9.98 15.51 -21.57
CA LEU A 5 -10.37 14.10 -21.72
C LEU A 5 -9.35 13.18 -21.02
N ARG A 6 -8.10 13.62 -20.95
CA ARG A 6 -6.97 12.88 -20.37
C ARG A 6 -7.01 12.91 -18.84
N ASP A 7 -7.28 14.07 -18.24
CA ASP A 7 -7.18 14.26 -16.79
C ASP A 7 -8.53 14.02 -16.10
N PHE A 8 -9.64 14.10 -16.84
CA PHE A 8 -11.00 13.88 -16.36
C PHE A 8 -11.22 12.58 -15.59
N PRO A 9 -10.67 11.40 -15.98
CA PRO A 9 -10.84 10.19 -15.19
C PRO A 9 -10.25 10.32 -13.78
N ARG A 10 -9.08 10.96 -13.65
CA ARG A 10 -8.44 11.19 -12.34
C ARG A 10 -9.26 12.19 -11.53
N ASP A 11 -9.59 13.34 -12.12
CA ASP A 11 -10.35 14.39 -11.46
C ASP A 11 -11.72 13.88 -10.99
N TYR A 12 -12.39 13.08 -11.83
CA TYR A 12 -13.67 12.46 -11.50
C TYR A 12 -13.55 11.55 -10.28
N ILE A 13 -12.52 10.69 -10.22
CA ILE A 13 -12.31 9.76 -9.11
C ILE A 13 -11.98 10.52 -7.82
N GLU A 14 -11.12 11.54 -7.90
CA GLU A 14 -10.79 12.40 -6.75
C GLU A 14 -12.02 13.17 -6.24
N LEU A 15 -12.89 13.64 -7.14
CA LEU A 15 -14.17 14.23 -6.76
C LEU A 15 -15.13 13.20 -6.15
N TYR A 16 -15.20 12.00 -6.71
CA TYR A 16 -16.09 10.93 -6.26
C TYR A 16 -15.74 10.47 -4.84
N TYR A 17 -14.45 10.32 -4.54
CA TYR A 17 -13.96 9.94 -3.22
C TYR A 17 -13.68 11.14 -2.30
N ARG A 18 -14.22 12.32 -2.62
CA ARG A 18 -14.13 13.47 -1.73
C ARG A 18 -14.77 13.14 -0.38
N GLY A 19 -14.02 13.36 0.71
CA GLY A 19 -14.46 13.01 2.07
C GLY A 19 -14.08 11.60 2.51
N HIS A 20 -13.45 10.79 1.64
CA HIS A 20 -12.81 9.55 2.07
C HIS A 20 -11.46 9.84 2.73
N ALA A 21 -11.12 9.01 3.72
CA ALA A 21 -9.81 9.01 4.35
C ALA A 21 -8.75 8.30 3.48
N ASP A 22 -7.48 8.50 3.83
CA ASP A 22 -6.34 7.89 3.14
C ASP A 22 -6.41 6.36 3.20
N GLY A 23 -5.99 5.69 2.12
CA GLY A 23 -5.96 4.24 2.06
C GLY A 23 -6.02 3.66 0.65
N ILE A 24 -5.94 2.33 0.58
CA ILE A 24 -6.13 1.57 -0.66
C ILE A 24 -7.60 1.67 -1.08
N LEU A 25 -7.83 2.03 -2.34
CA LEU A 25 -9.16 2.01 -2.97
C LEU A 25 -9.42 0.66 -3.63
N ALA A 26 -8.42 0.12 -4.35
CA ALA A 26 -8.52 -1.15 -5.06
C ALA A 26 -7.13 -1.72 -5.38
N GLY A 27 -7.00 -3.04 -5.42
CA GLY A 27 -5.73 -3.71 -5.74
C GLY A 27 -4.67 -3.46 -4.67
N ALA A 28 -3.43 -3.20 -5.10
CA ALA A 28 -2.28 -2.92 -4.22
C ALA A 28 -2.04 -4.03 -3.18
N GLU A 29 -2.50 -5.26 -3.44
CA GLU A 29 -2.26 -6.37 -2.54
C GLU A 29 -0.79 -6.76 -2.53
N VAL A 30 -0.29 -7.13 -1.36
CA VAL A 30 1.08 -7.61 -1.17
C VAL A 30 1.12 -9.12 -1.35
N GLU A 31 1.88 -9.60 -2.32
CA GLU A 31 2.21 -11.00 -2.52
C GLU A 31 3.59 -11.32 -1.95
N VAL A 32 3.74 -12.52 -1.38
CA VAL A 32 4.98 -12.97 -0.74
C VAL A 32 5.66 -14.00 -1.62
N PHE A 33 6.88 -13.69 -2.05
CA PHE A 33 7.80 -14.62 -2.71
C PHE A 33 8.98 -14.95 -1.77
N PRO A 34 9.81 -15.97 -2.09
CA PRO A 34 10.89 -16.40 -1.20
C PRO A 34 11.90 -15.31 -0.80
N ASP A 35 12.17 -14.37 -1.69
CA ASP A 35 13.22 -13.34 -1.55
C ASP A 35 12.71 -11.90 -1.72
N LYS A 36 11.44 -11.74 -2.09
CA LYS A 36 10.84 -10.43 -2.37
C LYS A 36 9.35 -10.36 -2.04
N LEU A 37 8.90 -9.13 -1.77
CA LEU A 37 7.49 -8.76 -1.73
C LEU A 37 7.14 -8.14 -3.09
N VAL A 38 5.96 -8.45 -3.60
CA VAL A 38 5.43 -7.84 -4.82
C VAL A 38 4.11 -7.18 -4.47
N VAL A 39 4.00 -5.88 -4.72
CA VAL A 39 2.76 -5.12 -4.59
C VAL A 39 2.10 -5.10 -5.96
N ALA A 40 0.89 -5.66 -6.05
CA ALA A 40 0.12 -5.72 -7.27
C ALA A 40 -0.28 -4.31 -7.74
N PRO A 41 -0.61 -4.12 -9.04
CA PRO A 41 -1.22 -2.89 -9.52
C PRO A 41 -2.46 -2.52 -8.70
N GLY A 42 -2.71 -1.22 -8.56
CA GLY A 42 -3.77 -0.75 -7.68
C GLY A 42 -3.92 0.77 -7.64
N MET A 43 -4.87 1.19 -6.83
CA MET A 43 -5.27 2.58 -6.64
C MET A 43 -5.20 2.93 -5.16
N VAL A 44 -4.53 4.02 -4.85
CA VAL A 44 -4.35 4.50 -3.48
C VAL A 44 -4.79 5.94 -3.39
N LEU A 45 -5.64 6.27 -2.43
CA LEU A 45 -6.02 7.63 -2.09
C LEU A 45 -5.12 8.12 -0.96
N HIS A 46 -4.44 9.24 -1.16
CA HIS A 46 -3.62 9.86 -0.12
C HIS A 46 -3.74 11.39 -0.17
N LYS A 47 -4.18 11.99 0.93
CA LYS A 47 -4.43 13.43 1.08
C LYS A 47 -5.32 14.00 -0.03
N GLY A 48 -6.35 13.24 -0.40
CA GLY A 48 -7.30 13.61 -1.46
C GLY A 48 -6.74 13.51 -2.87
N ARG A 49 -5.56 12.92 -3.06
CA ARG A 49 -4.96 12.68 -4.38
C ARG A 49 -4.94 11.20 -4.72
N LEU A 50 -5.18 10.90 -5.98
CA LEU A 50 -5.18 9.54 -6.50
C LEU A 50 -3.79 9.15 -7.01
N TYR A 51 -3.25 8.07 -6.46
CA TYR A 51 -2.02 7.43 -6.90
C TYR A 51 -2.35 6.11 -7.60
N MET A 52 -1.90 5.98 -8.85
CA MET A 52 -2.12 4.80 -9.68
C MET A 52 -0.83 3.98 -9.73
N LEU A 53 -0.84 2.81 -9.12
CA LEU A 53 0.23 1.82 -9.27
C LEU A 53 -0.09 1.01 -10.53
N THR A 54 0.43 1.45 -11.69
CA THR A 54 0.08 0.84 -12.98
C THR A 54 0.84 -0.46 -13.26
N GLU A 55 2.00 -0.63 -12.63
CA GLU A 55 2.84 -1.81 -12.77
C GLU A 55 3.11 -2.43 -11.38
N PRO A 56 3.35 -3.75 -11.30
CA PRO A 56 3.76 -4.38 -10.05
C PRO A 56 5.05 -3.77 -9.53
N MET A 57 5.11 -3.51 -8.22
CA MET A 57 6.30 -2.98 -7.56
C MET A 57 6.94 -4.08 -6.72
N GLU A 58 8.25 -4.27 -6.85
CA GLU A 58 8.96 -5.33 -6.14
C GLU A 58 9.93 -4.74 -5.10
N LEU A 59 10.07 -5.42 -3.96
CA LEU A 59 11.04 -5.06 -2.94
C LEU A 59 11.61 -6.32 -2.27
N ALA A 60 12.94 -6.46 -2.28
CA ALA A 60 13.61 -7.56 -1.60
C ALA A 60 13.47 -7.43 -0.07
N TYR A 61 13.40 -8.55 0.64
CA TYR A 61 13.38 -8.56 2.11
C TYR A 61 14.35 -9.61 2.67
N GLN A 62 14.64 -9.49 3.97
CA GLN A 62 15.51 -10.42 4.69
C GLN A 62 14.89 -10.82 6.03
N ALA A 63 15.29 -11.99 6.52
CA ALA A 63 14.89 -12.48 7.83
C ALA A 63 15.71 -11.80 8.94
N THR A 64 15.29 -10.61 9.37
CA THR A 64 16.03 -9.84 10.39
C THR A 64 15.65 -10.20 11.83
N GLY A 65 14.58 -10.98 12.04
CA GLY A 65 14.01 -11.25 13.37
C GLY A 65 13.35 -10.04 14.02
N ARG A 66 13.34 -8.88 13.34
CA ARG A 66 12.75 -7.61 13.79
C ARG A 66 11.47 -7.32 13.02
N VAL A 67 10.69 -6.38 13.55
CA VAL A 67 9.52 -5.87 12.83
C VAL A 67 10.01 -5.12 11.59
N ASN A 68 9.43 -5.44 10.45
CA ASN A 68 9.61 -4.71 9.20
C ASN A 68 8.23 -4.27 8.72
N VAL A 69 8.13 -3.03 8.29
CA VAL A 69 6.92 -2.40 7.79
C VAL A 69 7.16 -2.04 6.33
N LEU A 70 6.37 -2.65 5.45
CA LEU A 70 6.35 -2.30 4.04
C LEU A 70 5.49 -1.04 3.89
N LYS A 71 6.11 0.06 3.43
CA LYS A 71 5.44 1.34 3.22
C LYS A 71 5.48 1.72 1.74
N LEU A 72 4.40 2.33 1.27
CA LEU A 72 4.35 3.10 0.04
C LEU A 72 4.65 4.56 0.38
N ARG A 73 5.75 5.11 -0.14
CA ARG A 73 6.10 6.52 0.03
C ARG A 73 5.73 7.31 -1.21
N PHE A 74 5.02 8.40 -1.01
CA PHE A 74 4.61 9.33 -2.06
C PHE A 74 5.67 10.42 -2.21
N THR A 75 6.21 10.58 -3.42
CA THR A 75 7.20 11.62 -3.74
C THR A 75 6.54 12.85 -4.35
N ALA A 76 7.31 13.93 -4.50
CA ALA A 76 6.82 15.16 -5.11
C ALA A 76 6.35 14.90 -6.54
N GLU A 77 5.32 15.63 -6.96
CA GLU A 77 4.81 15.56 -8.32
C GLU A 77 5.79 16.20 -9.30
N GLU A 78 5.99 15.52 -10.42
CA GLU A 78 6.65 16.11 -11.57
C GLU A 78 5.61 16.46 -12.63
N THR A 79 5.64 17.71 -13.10
CA THR A 79 4.84 18.11 -14.26
C THR A 79 5.70 17.92 -15.50
N VAL A 80 5.44 16.86 -16.25
CA VAL A 80 6.16 16.57 -17.50
C VAL A 80 5.19 16.78 -18.65
N SER A 81 5.47 17.76 -19.52
CA SER A 81 4.69 18.01 -20.74
C SER A 81 3.18 18.08 -20.50
N ASP A 82 2.78 18.93 -19.56
CA ASP A 82 1.39 19.14 -19.10
C ASP A 82 0.75 17.92 -18.40
N MET A 83 1.50 16.87 -18.06
CA MET A 83 1.02 15.74 -17.23
C MET A 83 1.56 15.86 -15.80
N THR A 84 0.67 15.79 -14.81
CA THR A 84 1.08 15.60 -13.41
C THR A 84 1.31 14.11 -13.16
N ILE A 85 2.57 13.73 -12.97
CA ILE A 85 2.96 12.37 -12.61
C ILE A 85 3.23 12.35 -11.10
N SER A 86 2.39 11.59 -10.39
CA SER A 86 2.54 11.36 -8.97
C SER A 86 3.32 10.08 -8.78
N HIS A 87 4.56 10.23 -8.30
CA HIS A 87 5.46 9.10 -8.11
C HIS A 87 5.30 8.50 -6.71
N SER A 88 5.51 7.18 -6.63
CA SER A 88 5.54 6.44 -5.37
C SER A 88 6.60 5.36 -5.41
N GLU A 89 7.20 5.09 -4.26
CA GLU A 89 8.24 4.06 -4.10
C GLU A 89 7.91 3.13 -2.93
N LEU A 90 8.39 1.88 -3.00
CA LEU A 90 8.32 0.95 -1.88
C LEU A 90 9.55 1.10 -0.99
N LEU A 91 9.34 0.96 0.31
CA LEU A 91 10.42 0.85 1.27
C LEU A 91 10.07 -0.07 2.43
N LEU A 92 11.11 -0.60 3.07
CA LEU A 92 11.02 -1.34 4.32
C LEU A 92 11.68 -0.52 5.43
N ASP A 93 10.99 -0.46 6.55
CA ASP A 93 11.41 0.30 7.73
C ASP A 93 11.07 -0.51 8.99
N GLU A 94 11.86 -0.34 10.05
CA GLU A 94 11.54 -0.93 11.37
C GLU A 94 10.53 -0.05 12.14
N GLU A 95 10.39 1.22 11.77
CA GLU A 95 9.46 2.15 12.40
C GLU A 95 8.01 1.85 12.00
N THR A 96 7.15 1.61 12.99
CA THR A 96 5.74 1.28 12.79
C THR A 96 4.85 2.46 12.46
N THR A 97 5.34 3.68 12.66
CA THR A 97 4.61 4.90 12.29
C THR A 97 4.92 5.30 10.85
N CYS A 98 3.90 5.76 10.14
CA CYS A 98 4.03 6.36 8.81
C CYS A 98 4.18 7.87 8.96
N THR A 99 5.10 8.44 8.20
CA THR A 99 5.14 9.89 8.01
C THR A 99 3.95 10.36 7.18
N SER A 100 3.75 11.68 7.08
CA SER A 100 2.62 12.24 6.32
C SER A 100 2.69 12.01 4.79
N ARG A 101 3.75 11.36 4.29
CA ARG A 101 3.95 10.98 2.89
C ARG A 101 4.06 9.46 2.72
N GLU A 102 3.64 8.70 3.72
CA GLU A 102 3.73 7.25 3.70
C GLU A 102 2.38 6.62 4.01
N LEU A 103 2.13 5.49 3.37
CA LEU A 103 1.02 4.59 3.68
C LEU A 103 1.59 3.21 3.97
N GLU A 104 1.07 2.54 4.98
CA GLU A 104 1.47 1.18 5.27
C GLU A 104 0.75 0.18 4.36
N LEU A 105 1.50 -0.78 3.81
CA LEU A 105 0.96 -1.87 2.97
C LEU A 105 1.03 -3.25 3.64
N ALA A 106 1.93 -3.44 4.59
CA ALA A 106 1.99 -4.63 5.45
C ALA A 106 3.02 -4.47 6.57
N ARG A 107 2.97 -5.36 7.58
CA ARG A 107 4.06 -5.58 8.55
C ARG A 107 4.41 -7.05 8.63
N PHE A 108 5.64 -7.38 9.00
CA PHE A 108 6.01 -8.75 9.33
C PHE A 108 7.21 -8.79 10.28
N LYS A 109 7.40 -9.93 10.92
CA LYS A 109 8.62 -10.27 11.68
C LYS A 109 9.06 -11.66 11.26
N LEU A 110 10.18 -11.76 10.55
CA LEU A 110 10.61 -13.02 9.96
C LEU A 110 11.82 -13.60 10.71
N LYS A 111 11.70 -14.84 11.19
CA LYS A 111 12.81 -15.57 11.81
C LYS A 111 13.78 -16.07 10.75
N GLU A 112 15.07 -16.06 11.10
CA GLU A 112 16.10 -16.68 10.28
C GLU A 112 15.77 -18.17 10.02
N GLY A 113 15.92 -18.61 8.78
CA GLY A 113 15.57 -19.97 8.35
C GLY A 113 14.08 -20.25 8.18
N ALA A 114 13.19 -19.30 8.45
CA ALA A 114 11.76 -19.44 8.22
C ALA A 114 11.32 -18.85 6.87
N ARG A 115 10.14 -19.27 6.40
CA ARG A 115 9.48 -18.70 5.22
C ARG A 115 8.38 -17.73 5.66
N LEU A 116 8.33 -16.55 5.05
CA LEU A 116 7.22 -15.62 5.21
C LEU A 116 5.97 -16.15 4.48
N ARG A 117 4.79 -16.04 5.09
CA ARG A 117 3.53 -16.54 4.52
C ARG A 117 2.41 -15.51 4.62
N ARG A 118 1.39 -15.65 3.78
CA ARG A 118 0.17 -14.80 3.75
C ARG A 118 -1.13 -15.64 3.77
N ASP A 119 -1.05 -16.95 3.98
CA ASP A 119 -2.20 -17.84 4.09
C ASP A 119 -2.78 -17.79 5.51
N TYR A 120 -3.82 -16.99 5.68
CA TYR A 120 -4.60 -16.97 6.92
C TYR A 120 -5.66 -18.07 6.87
N GLN A 121 -5.59 -19.03 7.80
CA GLN A 121 -6.60 -20.10 7.93
C GLN A 121 -7.65 -19.73 8.96
N THR A 122 -7.27 -18.90 9.94
CA THR A 122 -8.09 -18.45 11.06
C THR A 122 -7.79 -17.00 11.39
N PHE A 123 -8.69 -16.33 12.10
CA PHE A 123 -8.42 -14.99 12.64
C PHE A 123 -7.21 -14.97 13.60
N ALA A 124 -6.89 -16.09 14.24
CA ALA A 124 -5.71 -16.19 15.09
C ALA A 124 -4.39 -16.05 14.31
N ASP A 125 -4.38 -16.39 13.02
CA ASP A 125 -3.19 -16.21 12.16
C ASP A 125 -2.83 -14.72 12.00
N LEU A 126 -3.83 -13.82 12.00
CA LEU A 126 -3.63 -12.37 11.93
C LEU A 126 -2.96 -11.77 13.18
N ALA A 127 -2.86 -12.55 14.26
CA ALA A 127 -2.23 -12.16 15.51
C ALA A 127 -0.89 -12.88 15.77
N THR A 128 -0.39 -13.67 14.82
CA THR A 128 0.85 -14.43 15.00
C THR A 128 2.07 -13.52 14.97
N GLU A 129 2.93 -13.58 15.99
CA GLU A 129 4.04 -12.62 16.07
C GLU A 129 5.06 -12.77 14.92
N PHE A 130 5.24 -13.98 14.39
CA PHE A 130 6.32 -14.28 13.45
C PHE A 130 5.84 -14.99 12.19
N ASN A 131 6.62 -14.82 11.12
CA ASN A 131 6.57 -15.56 9.85
C ASN A 131 5.27 -15.38 9.05
N THR A 132 4.39 -14.50 9.49
CA THR A 132 3.16 -14.14 8.80
C THR A 132 3.25 -12.67 8.39
N LEU A 133 2.90 -12.38 7.14
CA LEU A 133 2.68 -11.02 6.67
C LEU A 133 1.35 -10.54 7.27
N HIS A 134 1.33 -9.39 7.92
CA HIS A 134 0.15 -8.81 8.53
C HIS A 134 -0.36 -7.62 7.73
N VAL A 135 -1.67 -7.60 7.48
CA VAL A 135 -2.37 -6.53 6.77
C VAL A 135 -3.40 -5.78 7.63
N ILE A 136 -3.51 -6.13 8.92
CA ILE A 136 -4.53 -5.57 9.83
C ILE A 136 -4.38 -4.08 10.11
N HIS A 137 -3.20 -3.51 9.83
CA HIS A 137 -2.90 -2.09 10.00
C HIS A 137 -2.92 -1.32 8.68
N VAL A 138 -3.21 -1.99 7.57
CA VAL A 138 -3.25 -1.40 6.24
C VAL A 138 -4.55 -0.61 6.11
N PRO A 139 -4.50 0.71 5.91
CA PRO A 139 -5.69 1.52 5.75
C PRO A 139 -6.31 1.29 4.38
N TYR A 140 -7.59 0.95 4.36
CA TYR A 140 -8.42 0.99 3.15
C TYR A 140 -9.27 2.26 3.17
N ALA A 141 -9.35 2.93 2.03
CA ALA A 141 -10.06 4.20 1.92
C ALA A 141 -11.56 3.97 2.12
N ALA A 142 -12.17 4.78 3.00
CA ALA A 142 -13.59 4.78 3.29
C ALA A 142 -14.04 6.18 3.72
N GLU A 143 -15.34 6.45 3.65
CA GLU A 143 -15.91 7.75 3.99
C GLU A 143 -15.63 8.11 5.47
N GLY A 144 -15.09 9.31 5.70
CA GLY A 144 -14.75 9.82 7.02
C GLY A 144 -13.46 9.25 7.61
N ALA A 145 -13.37 7.93 7.80
CA ALA A 145 -12.22 7.25 8.38
C ALA A 145 -11.88 5.96 7.63
N SER A 146 -10.60 5.62 7.57
CA SER A 146 -10.12 4.41 6.90
C SER A 146 -10.67 3.14 7.57
N THR A 147 -10.85 2.10 6.77
CA THR A 147 -11.34 0.79 7.23
C THR A 147 -10.24 -0.28 7.14
N LEU A 148 -10.55 -1.49 7.59
CA LEU A 148 -9.67 -2.65 7.56
C LEU A 148 -9.55 -3.26 6.16
N SER A 149 -8.54 -4.10 5.98
CA SER A 149 -8.40 -4.91 4.78
C SER A 149 -9.63 -5.81 4.55
N PRO A 150 -10.11 -5.95 3.30
CA PRO A 150 -11.17 -6.90 2.94
C PRO A 150 -10.89 -8.34 3.34
N VAL A 151 -9.62 -8.72 3.52
CA VAL A 151 -9.24 -10.06 4.03
C VAL A 151 -9.71 -10.32 5.47
N VAL A 152 -9.99 -9.25 6.23
CA VAL A 152 -10.41 -9.33 7.63
C VAL A 152 -11.95 -9.26 7.77
N MET A 153 -12.66 -8.92 6.69
CA MET A 153 -14.12 -8.73 6.65
C MET A 153 -14.88 -9.97 6.18
#